data_AF-A0A2I2FK83-F1
#
_entry.id   AF-A0A2I2FK83-F1
#
_cell.length_a   1.000
_cell.length_b   1.000
_cell.length_c   1.000
_cell.angle_alpha   90.00
_cell.angle_beta   90.00
_cell.angle_gamma   90.00
#
_symmetry.space_group_name_H-M   'P 1'
#
loop_
_entity.id
_entity.type
_entity.pdbx_description
1 polymer ?
#
loop_
_entity_poly.entity_id
_entity_poly.type
_entity_poly.pdbx_seq_one_letter_code
_entity_poly.pdbx_strand_id
1 'polypeptide(L)'
;MVALFPVVCAAPLSKEVMDRFIERNGDVKEDDRSLVFVDSIDEYYNEPSQAPIENDSNPNSPFIGKTPQECHQLLLKLVENTESEIMPSYFAILDERSTRDDTVLLVCAERDLDDEILGWPTVRATFQASAVALMLYHSGHSSVAEDVERAEDEPDHVYRGQ
;
A
#
# COMPACT_ATOMS: atom_id res chain seq x y z
N MET A 1 12.03 11.15 10.53
CA MET A 1 12.04 9.94 9.69
C MET A 1 10.83 10.06 8.80
N VAL A 2 11.02 10.01 7.48
CA VAL A 2 9.90 10.01 6.54
C VAL A 2 9.26 8.63 6.62
N ALA A 3 7.94 8.58 6.71
CA ALA A 3 7.21 7.35 7.01
C ALA A 3 7.07 6.53 5.73
N LEU A 4 7.74 5.39 5.53
CA LEU A 4 7.74 4.66 4.24
C LEU A 4 6.67 3.55 4.20
N PHE A 5 5.59 3.76 3.44
CA PHE A 5 4.47 2.84 3.24
C PHE A 5 4.79 1.79 2.17
N PRO A 6 4.74 0.49 2.51
CA PRO A 6 4.93 -0.56 1.52
C PRO A 6 3.72 -0.73 0.60
N VAL A 7 4.01 -1.06 -0.65
CA VAL A 7 3.06 -1.39 -1.71
C VAL A 7 3.41 -2.80 -2.16
N VAL A 8 2.65 -3.79 -1.67
CA VAL A 8 2.95 -5.19 -1.95
C VAL A 8 2.40 -5.61 -3.30
N CYS A 9 3.22 -6.30 -4.08
CA CYS A 9 2.84 -6.85 -5.39
C CYS A 9 2.16 -8.21 -5.20
N ALA A 10 0.83 -8.23 -5.08
CA ALA A 10 0.04 -9.46 -4.88
C ALA A 10 -0.42 -10.11 -6.19
N ALA A 11 0.04 -9.58 -7.33
CA ALA A 11 -0.06 -10.17 -8.66
C ALA A 11 1.24 -9.88 -9.44
N PRO A 12 1.52 -10.58 -10.56
CA PRO A 12 2.54 -10.17 -11.50
C PRO A 12 2.14 -8.84 -12.16
N LEU A 13 2.88 -7.77 -11.89
CA LEU A 13 2.61 -6.42 -12.38
C LEU A 13 3.66 -6.04 -13.42
N SER A 14 3.21 -5.45 -14.52
CA SER A 14 4.14 -4.84 -15.47
C SER A 14 4.69 -3.53 -14.92
N LYS A 15 5.90 -3.17 -15.35
CA LYS A 15 6.49 -1.87 -15.03
C LYS A 15 5.58 -0.71 -15.43
N GLU A 16 4.80 -0.82 -16.50
CA GLU A 16 3.88 0.24 -16.92
C GLU A 16 2.73 0.44 -15.92
N VAL A 17 2.30 -0.59 -15.18
CA VAL A 17 1.31 -0.44 -14.12
C VAL A 17 1.94 0.23 -12.90
N MET A 18 3.16 -0.17 -12.54
CA MET A 18 3.91 0.39 -11.42
C MET A 18 4.31 1.85 -11.66
N ASP A 19 4.75 2.20 -12.87
CA ASP A 19 5.02 3.57 -13.30
C ASP A 19 3.77 4.43 -13.20
N ARG A 20 2.63 3.97 -13.75
CA ARG A 20 1.36 4.70 -13.62
C ARG A 20 0.96 4.89 -12.16
N PHE A 21 1.17 3.90 -11.30
CA PHE A 21 0.88 4.02 -9.87
C PHE A 21 1.71 5.14 -9.23
N ILE A 22 3.02 5.20 -9.49
CA ILE A 22 3.90 6.26 -8.99
C ILE A 22 3.49 7.62 -9.57
N GLU A 23 3.31 7.72 -10.89
CA GLU A 23 2.97 8.96 -11.58
C GLU A 23 1.65 9.57 -11.08
N ARG A 24 0.63 8.74 -10.83
CA ARG A 24 -0.67 9.18 -10.31
C ARG A 24 -0.60 9.67 -8.87
N ASN A 25 0.39 9.22 -8.09
CA ASN A 25 0.70 9.74 -6.77
C ASN A 25 1.73 10.88 -6.82
N GLY A 26 2.19 11.28 -8.01
CA GLY A 26 3.26 12.26 -8.21
C GLY A 26 2.87 13.72 -7.91
N ASP A 27 1.58 14.05 -7.91
CA ASP A 27 1.08 15.39 -7.56
C ASP A 27 1.16 15.69 -6.05
N VAL A 28 1.46 14.68 -5.25
CA VAL A 28 1.78 14.80 -3.83
C VAL A 28 3.22 15.36 -3.73
N LYS A 29 3.43 16.38 -2.90
CA LYS A 29 4.74 17.05 -2.75
C LYS A 29 5.84 16.01 -2.55
N GLU A 30 7.02 16.19 -3.16
CA GLU A 30 8.10 15.19 -3.18
C GLU A 30 8.46 14.65 -1.77
N ASP A 31 8.37 15.48 -0.73
CA ASP A 31 8.65 15.10 0.66
C ASP A 31 7.59 14.17 1.30
N ASP A 32 6.41 14.04 0.67
CA ASP A 32 5.29 13.22 1.11
C ASP A 32 5.17 11.90 0.28
N ARG A 33 6.10 11.67 -0.66
CA ARG A 33 6.17 10.44 -1.49
C ARG A 33 6.82 9.31 -0.71
N SER A 34 5.97 8.64 0.03
CA SER A 34 6.36 7.61 0.97
C SER A 34 6.00 6.21 0.51
N LEU A 35 5.97 5.93 -0.80
CA LEU A 35 5.56 4.61 -1.31
C LEU A 35 6.77 3.79 -1.77
N VAL A 36 6.84 2.53 -1.36
CA VAL A 36 7.88 1.58 -1.80
C VAL A 36 7.26 0.27 -2.26
N PHE A 37 7.59 -0.18 -3.47
CA PHE A 37 7.18 -1.50 -3.93
C PHE A 37 7.94 -2.59 -3.18
N VAL A 38 7.20 -3.60 -2.71
CA VAL A 38 7.76 -4.74 -2.00
C VAL A 38 7.26 -6.02 -2.67
N ASP A 39 8.18 -6.72 -3.31
CA ASP A 39 7.92 -8.00 -4.00
C ASP A 39 8.91 -9.11 -3.58
N SER A 40 9.74 -8.82 -2.57
CA SER A 40 10.67 -9.72 -1.90
C SER A 40 10.69 -9.44 -0.39
N ILE A 41 10.80 -10.50 0.42
CA ILE A 41 10.94 -10.41 1.89
C ILE A 41 12.39 -10.52 2.39
N ASP A 42 13.32 -10.71 1.46
CA ASP A 42 14.74 -10.91 1.76
C ASP A 42 15.60 -9.66 1.44
N GLU A 43 14.97 -8.61 0.92
CA GLU A 43 15.62 -7.35 0.55
C GLU A 43 15.41 -6.26 1.61
N TYR A 44 16.37 -5.32 1.67
CA TYR A 44 16.30 -4.16 2.56
C TYR A 44 15.71 -2.96 1.81
N TYR A 45 14.72 -2.31 2.41
CA TYR A 45 14.00 -1.17 1.84
C TYR A 45 14.10 0.05 2.76
N ASN A 46 14.61 1.16 2.23
CA ASN A 46 14.75 2.43 2.95
C ASN A 46 14.47 3.68 2.11
N GLU A 47 14.19 3.52 0.82
CA GLU A 47 13.94 4.62 -0.10
C GLU A 47 12.63 4.38 -0.87
N PRO A 48 11.89 5.45 -1.21
CA PRO A 48 10.68 5.34 -2.01
C PRO A 48 11.00 4.90 -3.44
N SER A 49 10.11 4.09 -4.02
CA SER A 49 10.22 3.69 -5.41
C SER A 49 10.02 4.90 -6.33
N GLN A 50 10.78 4.97 -7.42
CA GLN A 50 10.74 6.05 -8.39
C GLN A 50 10.43 5.52 -9.78
N ALA A 51 9.64 6.29 -10.54
CA ALA A 51 9.46 6.06 -11.96
C ALA A 51 10.61 6.73 -12.73
N PRO A 52 11.10 6.13 -13.84
CA PRO A 52 10.64 4.86 -14.40
C PRO A 52 11.19 3.64 -13.64
N ILE A 53 10.34 2.63 -13.46
CA ILE A 53 10.72 1.33 -12.93
C ILE A 53 11.44 0.52 -14.01
N GLU A 54 12.56 -0.11 -13.65
CA GLU A 54 13.40 -0.84 -14.60
C GLU A 54 12.78 -2.16 -15.05
N ASN A 55 12.17 -2.90 -14.11
CA ASN A 55 11.72 -4.28 -14.30
C ASN A 55 10.25 -4.47 -13.89
N ASP A 56 9.59 -5.46 -14.47
CA ASP A 56 8.30 -5.94 -13.96
C ASP A 56 8.46 -6.47 -12.53
N SER A 57 7.37 -6.55 -11.76
CA SER A 57 7.42 -7.08 -10.41
C SER A 57 7.82 -8.56 -10.42
N ASN A 58 8.41 -9.04 -9.32
CA ASN A 58 8.72 -10.45 -9.13
C ASN A 58 7.47 -11.32 -9.39
N PRO A 59 7.47 -12.19 -10.42
CA PRO A 59 6.31 -13.02 -10.75
C PRO A 59 6.04 -14.10 -9.70
N ASN A 60 6.98 -14.33 -8.79
CA ASN A 60 6.86 -15.24 -7.64
C ASN A 60 6.84 -14.46 -6.32
N SER A 61 6.35 -13.22 -6.33
CA SER A 61 6.23 -12.41 -5.12
C SER A 61 5.55 -13.21 -3.99
N PRO A 62 6.08 -13.14 -2.75
CA PRO A 62 5.57 -13.91 -1.62
C PRO A 62 4.16 -13.45 -1.18
N PHE A 63 3.69 -12.31 -1.71
CA PHE A 63 2.38 -11.73 -1.43
C PHE A 63 1.28 -12.25 -2.37
N ILE A 64 1.62 -12.98 -3.44
CA ILE A 64 0.63 -13.51 -4.38
C ILE A 64 -0.30 -14.50 -3.67
N GLY A 65 -1.61 -14.28 -3.81
CA GLY A 65 -2.64 -15.10 -3.19
C GLY A 65 -2.74 -14.97 -1.66
N LYS A 66 -2.12 -13.93 -1.08
CA LYS A 66 -2.16 -13.67 0.37
C LYS A 66 -3.30 -12.74 0.76
N THR A 67 -3.89 -13.03 1.91
CA THR A 67 -4.84 -12.14 2.58
C THR A 67 -4.12 -10.90 3.13
N PRO A 68 -4.84 -9.79 3.42
CA PRO A 68 -4.25 -8.62 4.08
C PRO A 68 -3.51 -8.96 5.39
N GLN A 69 -4.07 -9.87 6.18
CA GLN A 69 -3.43 -10.37 7.41
C GLN A 69 -2.09 -11.06 7.12
N GLU A 70 -2.05 -11.97 6.14
CA GLU A 70 -0.82 -12.67 5.77
C GLU A 70 0.23 -11.72 5.18
N CYS A 71 -0.19 -10.75 4.36
CA CYS A 71 0.70 -9.70 3.84
C CYS A 71 1.33 -8.91 5.00
N HIS A 72 0.53 -8.50 5.99
CA HIS A 72 1.02 -7.81 7.17
C HIS A 72 2.06 -8.65 7.94
N GLN A 73 1.80 -9.93 8.15
CA GLN A 73 2.74 -10.84 8.82
C GLN A 73 4.06 -10.99 8.05
N LEU A 74 3.99 -11.05 6.71
CA LEU A 74 5.18 -11.08 5.86
C LEU A 74 5.99 -9.78 5.94
N LEU A 75 5.33 -8.62 5.95
CA LEU A 75 5.98 -7.32 6.12
C LEU A 75 6.64 -7.18 7.50
N LEU A 76 5.99 -7.63 8.57
CA LEU A 76 6.59 -7.67 9.90
C LEU A 76 7.86 -8.54 9.93
N LYS A 77 7.79 -9.73 9.32
CA LYS A 77 8.93 -10.65 9.21
C LYS A 77 10.07 -10.04 8.38
N LEU A 78 9.74 -9.34 7.29
CA LEU A 78 10.71 -8.63 6.46
C LEU A 78 11.45 -7.59 7.30
N VAL A 79 10.74 -6.74 8.04
CA VAL A 79 11.35 -5.72 8.91
C VAL A 79 12.23 -6.36 9.98
N GLU A 80 11.75 -7.43 10.62
CA GLU A 80 12.52 -8.17 11.63
C GLU A 80 13.83 -8.75 11.07
N ASN A 81 13.83 -9.27 9.85
CA ASN A 81 14.99 -9.95 9.27
C ASN A 81 15.98 -9.02 8.56
N THR A 82 15.50 -7.89 8.04
CA THR A 82 16.29 -7.02 7.15
C THR A 82 16.55 -5.65 7.75
N GLU A 83 15.88 -5.30 8.85
CA GLU A 83 15.89 -3.96 9.46
C GLU A 83 15.34 -2.86 8.54
N SER A 84 14.56 -3.23 7.51
CA SER A 84 13.94 -2.29 6.57
C SER A 84 13.16 -1.17 7.26
N GLU A 85 13.30 0.05 6.76
CA GLU A 85 12.72 1.28 7.33
C GLU A 85 11.29 1.55 6.80
N ILE A 86 10.48 0.50 6.68
CA ILE A 86 9.08 0.57 6.22
C ILE A 86 8.10 0.54 7.39
N MET A 87 6.84 0.88 7.13
CA MET A 87 5.73 0.81 8.08
C MET A 87 4.76 -0.33 7.74
N PRO A 88 4.89 -1.52 8.36
CA PRO A 88 4.02 -2.66 8.08
C PRO A 88 2.55 -2.41 8.39
N SER A 89 2.23 -1.52 9.33
CA SER A 89 0.85 -1.28 9.78
C SER A 89 -0.02 -0.54 8.77
N TYR A 90 0.56 0.17 7.80
CA TYR A 90 -0.15 0.95 6.80
C TYR A 90 0.43 0.64 5.44
N PHE A 91 -0.31 -0.05 4.59
CA PHE A 91 0.24 -0.54 3.32
C PHE A 91 -0.82 -0.64 2.24
N ALA A 92 -0.36 -0.77 1.01
CA ALA A 92 -1.19 -0.95 -0.17
C ALA A 92 -0.93 -2.31 -0.82
N ILE A 93 -1.96 -2.89 -1.43
CA ILE A 93 -1.88 -4.14 -2.18
C ILE A 93 -2.26 -3.85 -3.64
N LEU A 94 -1.31 -4.04 -4.54
CA LEU A 94 -1.58 -4.10 -5.97
C LEU A 94 -1.88 -5.54 -6.37
N ASP A 95 -3.11 -5.78 -6.81
CA ASP A 95 -3.64 -7.10 -7.17
C ASP A 95 -4.06 -7.15 -8.65
N GLU A 96 -4.71 -8.23 -9.09
CA GLU A 96 -5.15 -8.37 -10.48
C GLU A 96 -6.18 -7.30 -10.89
N ARG A 97 -6.92 -6.72 -9.94
CA ARG A 97 -7.83 -5.60 -10.22
C ARG A 97 -7.06 -4.33 -10.54
N SER A 98 -5.94 -4.09 -9.87
CA SER A 98 -5.07 -2.92 -10.12
C SER A 98 -4.60 -2.78 -11.57
N THR A 99 -4.40 -3.92 -12.26
CA THR A 99 -4.02 -3.91 -13.68
C THR A 99 -5.13 -3.49 -14.64
N ARG A 100 -6.39 -3.45 -14.17
CA ARG A 100 -7.58 -3.26 -14.99
C ARG A 100 -8.21 -1.88 -14.86
N ASP A 101 -8.24 -1.33 -13.64
CA ASP A 101 -8.99 -0.09 -13.35
C ASP A 101 -8.18 0.97 -12.59
N ASP A 102 -6.85 0.83 -12.52
CA ASP A 102 -5.95 1.77 -11.83
C ASP A 102 -6.39 2.05 -10.37
N THR A 103 -6.84 1.00 -9.67
CA THR A 103 -7.19 1.01 -8.25
C THR A 103 -6.28 0.13 -7.42
N VAL A 104 -6.14 0.43 -6.13
CA VAL A 104 -5.29 -0.28 -5.18
C VAL A 104 -6.08 -0.58 -3.91
N LEU A 105 -5.79 -1.69 -3.23
CA LEU A 105 -6.42 -1.99 -1.95
C LEU A 105 -5.55 -1.45 -0.81
N LEU A 106 -6.06 -0.49 -0.05
CA LEU A 106 -5.37 0.06 1.13
C LEU A 106 -5.70 -0.79 2.34
N VAL A 107 -4.72 -0.99 3.21
CA VAL A 107 -4.85 -1.78 4.43
C VAL A 107 -4.27 -1.01 5.61
N CYS A 108 -5.01 -1.00 6.72
CA CYS A 108 -4.55 -0.54 8.02
C CYS A 108 -4.62 -1.71 9.01
N ALA A 109 -3.51 -2.05 9.67
CA ALA A 109 -3.53 -2.95 10.82
C ALA A 109 -4.00 -2.16 12.04
N GLU A 110 -5.29 -2.24 12.33
CA GLU A 110 -5.91 -1.53 13.45
C GLU A 110 -5.50 -2.18 14.77
N ARG A 111 -5.15 -1.36 15.75
CA ARG A 111 -4.69 -1.79 17.07
C ARG A 111 -5.48 -1.14 18.18
N ASP A 112 -5.64 -1.85 19.29
CA ASP A 112 -6.25 -1.30 20.49
C ASP A 112 -5.23 -0.54 21.37
N LEU A 113 -5.67 -0.14 22.57
CA LEU A 113 -4.83 0.58 23.54
C LEU A 113 -3.73 -0.30 24.15
N ASP A 114 -3.86 -1.61 24.06
CA ASP A 114 -2.90 -2.61 24.56
C ASP A 114 -1.97 -3.11 23.42
N ASP A 115 -2.00 -2.45 22.26
CA ASP A 115 -1.22 -2.75 21.04
C ASP A 115 -1.59 -4.09 20.37
N GLU A 116 -2.74 -4.67 20.71
CA GLU A 116 -3.27 -5.88 20.07
C GLU A 116 -3.95 -5.54 18.75
N ILE A 117 -3.71 -6.35 17.71
CA ILE A 117 -4.35 -6.15 16.40
C ILE A 117 -5.82 -6.55 16.48
N LEU A 118 -6.70 -5.57 16.26
CA LEU A 118 -8.15 -5.74 16.20
C LEU A 118 -8.63 -6.22 14.82
N GLY A 119 -7.92 -5.82 13.75
CA GLY A 119 -8.28 -6.21 12.39
C GLY A 119 -7.38 -5.60 11.32
N TRP A 120 -7.75 -5.92 10.07
CA TRP A 120 -7.13 -5.38 8.87
C TRP A 120 -8.19 -4.75 7.98
N PRO A 121 -8.87 -3.67 8.42
CA PRO A 121 -9.80 -2.97 7.56
C PRO A 121 -9.14 -2.58 6.24
N THR A 122 -9.91 -2.72 5.16
CA THR A 122 -9.44 -2.41 3.81
C THR A 122 -10.42 -1.51 3.08
N VAL A 123 -9.89 -0.61 2.25
CA VAL A 123 -10.69 0.15 1.29
C VAL A 123 -10.01 0.10 -0.07
N ARG A 124 -10.80 -0.11 -1.14
CA ARG A 124 -10.30 0.01 -2.51
C ARG A 124 -10.26 1.49 -2.86
N ALA A 125 -9.11 2.01 -3.27
CA ALA A 125 -8.94 3.41 -3.64
C ALA A 125 -8.38 3.54 -5.05
N THR A 126 -8.61 4.68 -5.70
CA THR A 126 -7.86 5.03 -6.92
C THR A 126 -6.38 5.19 -6.62
N PHE A 127 -5.52 4.98 -7.62
CA PHE A 127 -4.08 5.25 -7.47
C PHE A 127 -3.83 6.66 -6.94
N GLN A 128 -4.49 7.68 -7.49
CA GLN A 128 -4.30 9.08 -7.10
C GLN A 128 -4.60 9.37 -5.63
N ALA A 129 -5.58 8.69 -5.03
CA ALA A 129 -5.96 8.92 -3.64
C ALA A 129 -5.08 8.17 -2.63
N SER A 130 -4.31 7.18 -3.09
CA SER A 130 -3.70 6.16 -2.22
C SER A 130 -2.61 6.69 -1.28
N ALA A 131 -1.63 7.44 -1.77
CA ALA A 131 -0.55 7.98 -0.93
C ALA A 131 -1.09 8.92 0.16
N VAL A 132 -1.98 9.82 -0.22
CA VAL A 132 -2.59 10.79 0.70
C VAL A 132 -3.41 10.07 1.76
N ALA A 133 -4.22 9.09 1.38
CA ALA A 133 -5.01 8.31 2.32
C ALA A 133 -4.13 7.60 3.38
N LEU A 134 -3.07 6.91 2.96
CA LEU A 134 -2.14 6.24 3.87
C LEU A 134 -1.47 7.23 4.84
N MET A 135 -1.07 8.41 4.35
CA MET A 135 -0.56 9.50 5.19
C MET A 135 -1.59 10.00 6.21
N LEU A 136 -2.85 10.17 5.80
CA LEU A 136 -3.92 10.59 6.70
C LEU A 136 -4.24 9.53 7.76
N TYR A 137 -4.19 8.25 7.42
CA TYR A 137 -4.32 7.15 8.39
C TYR A 137 -3.18 7.17 9.40
N HIS A 138 -1.93 7.24 8.91
CA HIS A 138 -0.75 7.26 9.77
C HIS A 138 -0.74 8.44 10.74
N SER A 139 -1.16 9.62 10.27
CA SER A 139 -1.21 10.85 11.07
C SER A 139 -2.45 10.96 11.96
N GLY A 140 -3.41 10.03 11.85
CA GLY A 140 -4.67 10.04 12.59
C GLY A 140 -5.68 11.12 12.13
N HIS A 141 -5.50 11.69 10.94
CA HIS A 141 -6.43 12.69 10.39
C HIS A 141 -7.63 12.07 9.67
N SER A 142 -7.55 10.79 9.30
CA SER A 142 -8.67 10.01 8.79
C SER A 142 -8.47 8.54 9.11
N SER A 143 -9.40 7.67 8.73
CA SER A 143 -9.34 6.24 8.96
C SER A 143 -9.87 5.45 7.76
N VAL A 144 -9.46 4.19 7.64
CA VAL A 144 -10.00 3.29 6.62
C VAL A 144 -11.51 3.16 6.75
N ALA A 145 -12.07 3.16 7.97
CA ALA A 145 -13.51 3.07 8.19
C ALA A 145 -14.27 4.26 7.57
N GLU A 146 -13.78 5.49 7.75
CA GLU A 146 -14.37 6.68 7.12
C GLU A 146 -14.32 6.60 5.58
N ASP A 147 -13.21 6.09 5.03
CA ASP A 147 -13.04 5.97 3.58
C ASP A 147 -13.85 4.80 2.99
N VAL A 148 -14.12 3.75 3.78
CA VAL A 148 -15.08 2.69 3.42
C VAL A 148 -16.49 3.28 3.32
N GLU A 149 -16.95 4.05 4.30
CA GLU A 149 -18.27 4.71 4.25
C GLU A 149 -18.42 5.58 3.00
N ARG A 150 -17.37 6.34 2.63
CA ARG A 150 -17.36 7.14 1.40
C ARG A 150 -17.38 6.28 0.14
N ALA A 151 -16.67 5.16 0.13
CA ALA A 151 -16.66 4.24 -1.00
C ALA A 151 -18.02 3.53 -1.16
N GLU A 152 -18.77 3.28 -0.09
CA GLU A 152 -20.11 2.66 -0.16
C GLU A 152 -21.12 3.49 -0.96
N ASP A 153 -20.95 4.82 -1.00
CA ASP A 153 -21.77 5.74 -1.79
C ASP A 153 -21.43 5.70 -3.30
N GLU A 154 -20.31 5.08 -3.68
CA GLU A 154 -19.84 5.00 -5.06
C GLU A 154 -20.28 3.69 -5.75
N PRO A 155 -20.71 3.72 -7.03
CA PRO A 155 -21.23 2.54 -7.73
C PRO A 155 -20.25 1.35 -7.83
N ASP A 156 -18.95 1.61 -7.75
CA ASP A 156 -17.88 0.62 -7.89
C ASP A 156 -17.15 0.30 -6.57
N HIS A 157 -17.63 0.88 -5.46
CA HIS A 157 -17.06 0.76 -4.13
C HIS A 157 -15.58 1.18 -4.07
N VAL A 158 -15.22 2.24 -4.79
CA VAL A 158 -13.86 2.79 -4.85
C VAL A 158 -13.80 4.18 -4.24
N TYR A 159 -12.91 4.36 -3.27
CA TYR A 159 -12.57 5.65 -2.70
C TYR A 159 -11.70 6.49 -3.65
N ARG A 160 -12.07 7.77 -3.82
CA ARG A 160 -11.45 8.68 -4.80
C ARG A 160 -10.71 9.87 -4.18
N GLY A 161 -10.63 9.97 -2.85
CA GLY A 161 -10.12 11.16 -2.18
C GLY A 161 -11.16 12.27 -2.05
N GLN A 162 -10.77 13.39 -1.43
CA GLN A 162 -11.53 14.65 -1.38
C GLN A 162 -10.97 15.68 -2.35
#